data_AF-A0A090RSL6-F1
#
_entry.id   AF-A0A090RSL6-F1
#
_cell.length_a   1.000
_cell.length_b   1.000
_cell.length_c   1.000
_cell.angle_alpha   90.00
_cell.angle_beta   90.00
_cell.angle_gamma   90.00
#
_symmetry.space_group_name_H-M   'P 1'
#
loop_
_entity.id
_entity.type
_entity.pdbx_description
1 polymer ?
#
loop_
_entity_poly.entity_id
_entity_poly.type
_entity_poly.pdbx_seq_one_letter_code
_entity_poly.pdbx_strand_id
1 'polypeptide(L)' 'MTPPFHVPFVDNVGIGLSVNYGSDLKGGSIVLFFNQD' A
#
# COMPACT_ATOMS: atom_id res chain seq x y z
N MET A 1 7.68 8.37 -18.22
CA MET A 1 8.34 8.94 -17.02
C MET A 1 8.75 7.76 -16.15
N THR A 2 10.04 7.51 -16.02
CA THR A 2 10.57 6.33 -15.32
C THR A 2 10.82 6.68 -13.85
N PRO A 3 10.35 5.88 -12.87
CA PRO A 3 10.60 6.15 -11.47
C PRO A 3 12.11 6.13 -11.14
N PRO A 4 12.58 6.91 -10.15
CA PRO A 4 14.00 7.00 -9.78
C PRO A 4 14.56 5.73 -9.08
N PHE A 5 13.74 4.69 -8.94
CA PHE A 5 14.09 3.37 -8.43
C PHE A 5 13.39 2.33 -9.30
N HIS A 6 14.15 1.44 -9.94
CA HIS A 6 13.62 0.29 -10.69
C HIS A 6 13.94 -0.96 -9.89
N VAL A 7 12.91 -1.53 -9.25
CA VAL A 7 13.03 -2.82 -8.58
C VAL A 7 12.66 -3.87 -9.62
N PRO A 8 13.57 -4.77 -10.03
CA PRO A 8 13.39 -5.64 -11.20
C PRO A 8 12.23 -6.66 -11.09
N PHE A 9 11.58 -6.73 -9.94
CA PHE A 9 10.43 -7.60 -9.67
C PHE A 9 9.20 -6.82 -9.17
N VAL A 10 9.16 -5.50 -9.26
CA VAL A 10 8.01 -4.72 -8.78
C VAL A 10 7.71 -3.61 -9.78
N ASP A 11 6.62 -3.76 -10.51
CA ASP A 11 6.17 -2.79 -11.52
C ASP A 11 5.34 -1.66 -10.90
N ASN A 12 4.55 -1.97 -9.87
CA ASN A 12 3.73 -0.98 -9.19
C ASN A 12 3.71 -1.20 -7.68
N VAL A 13 3.81 -0.11 -6.92
CA VAL A 13 3.68 -0.11 -5.46
C VAL A 13 2.42 0.68 -5.09
N GLY A 14 1.54 0.05 -4.32
CA GLY A 14 0.34 0.68 -3.76
C GLY A 14 0.41 0.70 -2.24
N ILE A 15 -0.03 1.81 -1.63
CA ILE A 15 -0.16 1.93 -0.18
C ILE A 15 -1.61 2.27 0.13
N GLY A 16 -2.28 1.39 0.88
CA GLY A 16 -3.62 1.60 1.40
C GLY A 16 -3.58 1.89 2.90
N LEU A 17 -4.23 2.97 3.33
CA LEU A 17 -4.41 3.33 4.73
C LEU A 17 -5.91 3.34 5.03
N SER A 18 -6.32 2.54 6.01
CA SER A 18 -7.69 2.54 6.52
C SER A 18 -7.67 2.90 7.99
N VAL A 19 -8.48 3.87 8.38
CA VAL A 19 -8.64 4.28 9.77
C VAL A 19 -10.12 4.22 10.10
N ASN A 20 -10.48 3.35 11.03
CA ASN A 20 -11.85 3.22 11.50
C ASN A 20 -11.97 3.86 12.88
N TYR A 21 -12.72 4.95 12.92
CA TYR A 21 -13.01 5.69 14.15
C TYR A 21 -14.53 5.84 14.30
N GLY A 22 -15.14 5.00 15.13
CA GLY A 22 -16.59 5.00 15.35
C GLY A 22 -17.20 3.79 16.06
N SER A 23 -16.44 2.78 16.46
CA SER A 23 -16.92 1.56 17.14
C SER A 23 -16.00 1.14 18.31
N ASP A 24 -16.40 0.16 19.12
CA ASP A 24 -15.59 -0.43 20.19
C ASP A 24 -14.30 -1.07 19.66
N LEU A 25 -14.34 -1.56 18.41
CA LEU A 25 -13.17 -2.05 17.67
C LEU A 25 -12.52 -0.92 16.85
N LYS A 26 -12.04 0.09 17.56
CA LYS A 26 -11.27 1.20 16.97
C LYS A 26 -9.88 0.73 16.60
N GLY A 27 -9.46 1.06 15.38
CA GLY A 27 -8.20 0.60 14.82
C GLY A 27 -8.03 1.05 13.37
N GLY A 28 -6.85 0.78 12.83
CA GLY A 28 -6.54 1.04 11.43
C GLY A 28 -5.74 -0.10 10.83
N SER A 29 -5.72 -0.15 9.50
CA SER A 29 -4.89 -1.08 8.76
C SER A 29 -4.01 -0.33 7.77
N ILE A 30 -2.79 -0.84 7.61
CA ILE A 30 -1.87 -0.45 6.54
C ILE A 30 -1.75 -1.66 5.64
N VAL A 31 -1.99 -1.47 4.35
CA VAL A 31 -1.85 -2.51 3.34
C VAL A 31 -0.82 -2.06 2.32
N LEU A 32 0.20 -2.88 2.12
CA LEU A 32 1.24 -2.67 1.13
C LEU A 32 0.99 -3.63 -0.03
N PHE A 33 0.82 -3.08 -1.22
CA PHE A 33 0.63 -3.83 -2.46
C PHE A 33 1.90 -3.71 -3.31
N PHE A 34 2.40 -4.86 -3.76
CA PHE A 34 3.47 -4.95 -4.75
C PHE A 34 2.90 -5.72 -5.92
N ASN A 35 2.84 -5.09 -7.09
CA ASN A 35 2.47 -5.77 -8.32
C ASN A 35 3.74 -6.14 -9.11
N GLN A 36 3.76 -7.34 -9.67
CA GLN A 36 4.76 -7.86 -10.60
C GLN A 36 3.96 -8.39 -11.80
N ASP A 37 4.19 -7.89 -13.00
CA ASP A 37 3.70 -8.50 -14.24
C ASP A 37 4.58 -9.69 -14.68
#